data_AF-A0A923VU14-F1
#
_entry.id   AF-A0A923VU14-F1
#
_cell.length_a   1.000
_cell.length_b   1.000
_cell.length_c   1.000
_cell.angle_alpha   90.00
_cell.angle_beta   90.00
_cell.angle_gamma   90.00
#
_symmetry.space_group_name_H-M   'P 1'
#
loop_
_entity.id
_entity.type
_entity.pdbx_description
1 polymer ?
#
loop_
_entity_poly.entity_id
_entity_poly.type
_entity_poly.pdbx_seq_one_letter_code
_entity_poly.pdbx_strand_id
1 'polypeptide(L)'
;MKHLATLFILFYSINAFAQIETLNERNFRNIFIENYQELSKPPLKNYFVILDNTIKTSFTIDNPFFIGAIEEIGKQNKINQRQSLDTLFNRSFKYLRQNSIWVSSPKVLEKDKDFFQVYNTEICPCLTSSVKKSDKLEIMVDAQKNCFSKLLFDTTMVNKIKAKGGTKTLNDISKLQPYFAMFFYENCDILNYKFNETLNNIAVEQYSNEVSKNKIKDVENLIKYYNSNKLDTLKIMFPNYLKFKIEFDNLIELTKKKDVNFRYFYTGKFNGTERNIILTVIDKNRPIGDFTFINSSNTFNTNVSSLYYKKRKIPKDGVIEIREVTVRPE
;
A
#
# COMPACT_ATOMS: atom_id res chain seq x y z
N MET A 1 42.77 -30.60 -12.41
CA MET A 1 42.30 -30.16 -11.07
C MET A 1 42.28 -28.63 -10.85
N LYS A 2 42.57 -27.77 -11.85
CA LYS A 2 42.49 -26.29 -11.68
C LYS A 2 41.17 -25.64 -12.15
N HIS A 3 40.23 -26.40 -12.72
CA HIS A 3 38.95 -25.87 -13.22
C HIS A 3 37.73 -26.10 -12.30
N LEU A 4 37.86 -26.88 -11.22
CA LEU A 4 36.75 -27.07 -10.27
C LEU A 4 36.64 -25.97 -9.19
N ALA A 5 37.75 -25.29 -8.87
CA ALA A 5 37.74 -24.24 -7.85
C ALA A 5 37.08 -22.93 -8.33
N THR A 6 37.14 -22.63 -9.64
CA THR A 6 36.56 -21.41 -10.20
C THR A 6 35.03 -21.48 -10.33
N LEU A 7 34.46 -22.68 -10.52
CA LEU A 7 33.00 -22.86 -10.59
C LEU A 7 32.33 -22.74 -9.22
N PHE A 8 33.00 -23.16 -8.14
CA PHE A 8 32.46 -23.03 -6.77
C PHE A 8 32.43 -21.57 -6.29
N ILE A 9 33.39 -20.74 -6.70
CA ILE A 9 33.41 -19.31 -6.36
C ILE A 9 32.37 -18.53 -7.18
N LEU A 10 32.06 -18.95 -8.42
CA LEU A 10 30.96 -18.39 -9.22
C LEU A 10 29.56 -18.81 -8.70
N PHE A 11 29.40 -20.03 -8.16
CA PHE A 11 28.13 -20.43 -7.54
C PHE A 11 27.86 -19.75 -6.17
N TYR A 12 28.92 -19.38 -5.44
CA TYR A 12 28.78 -18.61 -4.20
C TYR A 12 28.63 -17.11 -4.41
N SER A 13 29.16 -16.55 -5.52
CA SER A 13 29.04 -15.11 -5.81
C SER A 13 27.73 -14.71 -6.52
N ILE A 14 26.97 -15.66 -7.06
CA ILE A 14 25.61 -15.39 -7.59
C ILE A 14 24.53 -15.49 -6.49
N ASN A 15 24.86 -16.01 -5.31
CA ASN A 15 23.97 -16.02 -4.14
C ASN A 15 24.35 -15.00 -3.04
N ALA A 16 25.40 -14.19 -3.26
CA ALA A 16 25.93 -13.23 -2.29
C ALA A 16 25.32 -11.81 -2.41
N PHE A 17 24.10 -11.69 -2.93
CA PHE A 17 23.22 -10.53 -2.69
C PHE A 17 21.94 -10.97 -1.99
N ALA A 18 22.04 -11.91 -1.04
CA ALA A 18 21.09 -11.96 0.06
C ALA A 18 21.28 -10.66 0.86
N GLN A 19 20.63 -9.57 0.41
CA GLN A 19 20.57 -8.32 1.15
C GLN A 19 20.09 -8.68 2.55
N ILE A 20 20.95 -8.46 3.55
CA ILE A 20 20.68 -8.81 4.93
C ILE A 20 19.43 -8.04 5.34
N GLU A 21 18.34 -8.77 5.52
CA GLU A 21 17.10 -8.22 5.99
C GLU A 21 17.31 -7.57 7.36
N THR A 22 16.81 -6.34 7.50
CA THR A 22 16.96 -5.59 8.74
C THR A 22 16.03 -6.10 9.83
N LEU A 23 16.26 -5.66 11.08
CA LEU A 23 15.39 -6.03 12.18
C LEU A 23 13.96 -5.53 11.97
N ASN A 24 13.78 -4.28 11.54
CA ASN A 24 12.43 -3.74 11.30
C ASN A 24 11.77 -4.42 10.11
N GLU A 25 12.50 -4.72 9.03
CA GLU A 25 11.94 -5.45 7.89
C GLU A 25 11.49 -6.86 8.29
N ARG A 26 12.32 -7.58 9.07
CA ARG A 26 11.98 -8.90 9.58
C ARG A 26 10.75 -8.88 10.48
N ASN A 27 10.70 -7.94 11.42
CA ASN A 27 9.59 -7.83 12.36
C ASN A 27 8.31 -7.40 11.64
N PHE A 28 8.40 -6.47 10.69
CA PHE A 28 7.29 -6.12 9.80
C PHE A 28 6.76 -7.36 9.08
N ARG A 29 7.66 -8.15 8.48
CA ARG A 29 7.26 -9.35 7.75
C ARG A 29 6.61 -10.38 8.67
N ASN A 30 7.10 -10.57 9.89
CA ASN A 30 6.47 -11.47 10.85
C ASN A 30 5.03 -11.04 11.14
N ILE A 31 4.78 -9.76 11.42
CA ILE A 31 3.42 -9.22 11.61
C ILE A 31 2.58 -9.39 10.34
N PHE A 32 3.16 -9.16 9.17
CA PHE A 32 2.46 -9.38 7.90
C PHE A 32 2.00 -10.83 7.73
N ILE A 33 2.86 -11.81 8.07
CA ILE A 33 2.51 -13.23 8.02
C ILE A 33 1.50 -13.61 9.11
N GLU A 34 1.63 -13.07 10.32
CA GLU A 34 0.65 -13.28 11.41
C GLU A 34 -0.74 -12.76 11.02
N ASN A 35 -0.83 -11.53 10.51
CA ASN A 35 -2.10 -10.96 10.02
C ASN A 35 -2.69 -11.79 8.88
N TYR A 36 -1.86 -12.25 7.93
CA TYR A 36 -2.30 -13.17 6.89
C TYR A 36 -2.87 -14.48 7.46
N GLN A 37 -2.17 -15.10 8.41
CA GLN A 37 -2.58 -16.36 9.02
C GLN A 37 -3.89 -16.22 9.79
N GLU A 38 -4.05 -15.15 10.57
CA GLU A 38 -5.29 -14.83 11.29
C GLU A 38 -6.47 -14.68 10.33
N LEU A 39 -6.29 -13.92 9.24
CA LEU A 39 -7.33 -13.71 8.22
C LEU A 39 -7.60 -14.95 7.35
N SER A 40 -6.68 -15.90 7.33
CA SER A 40 -6.77 -17.16 6.59
C SER A 40 -7.32 -18.32 7.43
N LYS A 41 -7.83 -18.05 8.64
CA LYS A 41 -8.51 -19.07 9.45
C LYS A 41 -9.89 -19.43 8.86
N PRO A 42 -10.31 -20.70 8.96
CA PRO A 42 -11.64 -21.11 8.50
C PRO A 42 -12.79 -20.40 9.23
N PRO A 43 -13.94 -20.12 8.56
CA PRO A 43 -14.18 -20.38 7.14
C PRO A 43 -13.44 -19.38 6.25
N LEU A 44 -12.69 -19.90 5.25
CA LEU A 44 -11.91 -19.06 4.35
C LEU A 44 -12.82 -18.15 3.54
N LYS A 45 -12.58 -16.84 3.66
CA LYS A 45 -13.10 -15.85 2.72
C LYS A 45 -12.38 -15.97 1.38
N ASN A 46 -12.82 -15.20 0.38
CA ASN A 46 -12.09 -15.08 -0.89
C ASN A 46 -10.62 -14.68 -0.62
N TYR A 47 -9.67 -15.43 -1.18
CA TYR A 47 -8.24 -15.23 -0.96
C TYR A 47 -7.75 -13.80 -1.27
N PHE A 48 -8.28 -13.16 -2.30
CA PHE A 48 -7.89 -11.80 -2.65
C PHE A 48 -8.38 -10.78 -1.62
N VAL A 49 -9.54 -11.02 -1.02
CA VAL A 49 -10.05 -10.22 0.10
C VAL A 49 -9.19 -10.43 1.35
N ILE A 50 -8.65 -11.64 1.55
CA ILE A 50 -7.67 -11.90 2.62
C ILE A 50 -6.43 -11.03 2.39
N LEU A 51 -5.84 -11.07 1.19
CA LEU A 51 -4.64 -10.27 0.86
C LEU A 51 -4.86 -8.76 1.01
N ASP A 52 -5.99 -8.23 0.54
CA ASP A 52 -6.37 -6.82 0.70
C ASP A 52 -6.44 -6.42 2.19
N ASN A 53 -7.11 -7.24 3.01
CA ASN A 53 -7.19 -6.98 4.45
C ASN A 53 -5.84 -7.12 5.15
N THR A 54 -5.00 -8.07 4.74
CA THR A 54 -3.62 -8.18 5.25
C THR A 54 -2.82 -6.92 4.93
N ILE A 55 -2.96 -6.36 3.73
CA ILE A 55 -2.30 -5.10 3.38
C ILE A 55 -2.79 -3.97 4.29
N LYS A 56 -4.10 -3.81 4.44
CA LYS A 56 -4.71 -2.75 5.26
C LYS A 56 -4.30 -2.84 6.73
N THR A 57 -4.07 -4.04 7.27
CA THR A 57 -3.68 -4.23 8.67
C THR A 57 -2.17 -4.26 8.91
N SER A 58 -1.36 -4.53 7.88
CA SER A 58 0.10 -4.61 8.01
C SER A 58 0.82 -3.36 7.51
N PHE A 59 0.37 -2.77 6.40
CA PHE A 59 0.94 -1.55 5.80
C PHE A 59 0.28 -0.30 6.38
N THR A 60 0.22 -0.25 7.72
CA THR A 60 -0.37 0.83 8.51
C THR A 60 0.63 1.29 9.57
N ILE A 61 0.47 2.53 10.03
CA ILE A 61 1.27 3.09 11.13
C ILE A 61 1.02 2.37 12.47
N ASP A 62 -0.09 1.65 12.60
CA ASP A 62 -0.37 0.81 13.76
C ASP A 62 0.58 -0.39 13.84
N ASN A 63 1.20 -0.78 12.71
CA ASN A 63 2.33 -1.67 12.70
C ASN A 63 3.60 -0.88 13.06
N PRO A 64 4.17 -1.07 14.26
CA PRO A 64 5.27 -0.22 14.76
C PRO A 64 6.56 -0.37 13.94
N PHE A 65 6.70 -1.45 13.17
CA PHE A 65 7.88 -1.71 12.36
C PHE A 65 7.75 -1.21 10.91
N PHE A 66 6.55 -0.80 10.49
CA PHE A 66 6.29 -0.46 9.09
C PHE A 66 7.11 0.73 8.61
N ILE A 67 7.03 1.86 9.31
CA ILE A 67 7.78 3.06 8.93
C ILE A 67 9.28 2.77 9.00
N GLY A 68 9.75 2.19 10.12
CA GLY A 68 11.15 1.82 10.32
C GLY A 68 11.71 0.93 9.20
N ALA A 69 10.94 -0.06 8.73
CA ALA A 69 11.35 -0.93 7.63
C ALA A 69 11.55 -0.14 6.32
N ILE A 70 10.62 0.76 5.97
CA ILE A 70 10.77 1.63 4.79
C ILE A 70 12.02 2.50 4.93
N GLU A 71 12.30 3.01 6.13
CA GLU A 71 13.49 3.85 6.41
C GLU A 71 14.79 3.12 6.18
N GLU A 72 14.89 1.93 6.76
CA GLU A 72 16.08 1.12 6.68
C GLU A 72 16.34 0.66 5.24
N ILE A 73 15.30 0.19 4.54
CA ILE A 73 15.39 -0.18 3.13
C ILE A 73 15.87 1.01 2.27
N GLY A 74 15.33 2.21 2.53
CA GLY A 74 15.73 3.41 1.78
C GLY A 74 17.18 3.79 2.01
N LYS A 75 17.61 3.80 3.28
CA LYS A 75 19.00 4.10 3.67
C LYS A 75 19.99 3.09 3.11
N GLN A 76 19.68 1.80 3.21
CA GLN A 76 20.57 0.72 2.74
C GLN A 76 20.72 0.70 1.22
N ASN A 77 19.61 0.88 0.50
CA ASN A 77 19.61 0.80 -0.96
C ASN A 77 19.83 2.16 -1.65
N LYS A 78 19.90 3.26 -0.89
CA LYS A 78 19.97 4.63 -1.41
C LYS A 78 18.82 4.95 -2.38
N ILE A 79 17.62 4.47 -2.05
CA ILE A 79 16.41 4.64 -2.86
C ILE A 79 15.42 5.56 -2.15
N ASN A 80 14.50 6.13 -2.94
CA ASN A 80 13.46 6.99 -2.37
C ASN A 80 12.40 6.17 -1.62
N GLN A 81 11.56 6.87 -0.84
CA GLN A 81 10.55 6.25 0.00
C GLN A 81 9.54 5.39 -0.77
N ARG A 82 9.22 5.74 -2.02
CA ARG A 82 8.35 4.91 -2.87
C ARG A 82 9.00 3.60 -3.23
N GLN A 83 10.23 3.67 -3.72
CA GLN A 83 11.00 2.49 -4.06
C GLN A 83 11.24 1.61 -2.83
N SER A 84 11.40 2.20 -1.64
CA SER A 84 11.46 1.45 -0.38
C SER A 84 10.17 0.71 -0.08
N LEU A 85 9.01 1.36 -0.22
CA LEU A 85 7.71 0.74 -0.02
C LEU A 85 7.48 -0.40 -1.02
N ASP A 86 7.76 -0.18 -2.31
CA ASP A 86 7.67 -1.20 -3.35
C ASP A 86 8.59 -2.39 -3.04
N THR A 87 9.78 -2.13 -2.51
CA THR A 87 10.75 -3.17 -2.11
C THR A 87 10.22 -3.97 -0.92
N LEU A 88 9.71 -3.30 0.12
CA LEU A 88 9.11 -3.96 1.28
C LEU A 88 7.93 -4.85 0.85
N PHE A 89 7.03 -4.31 0.04
CA PHE A 89 5.90 -5.05 -0.53
C PHE A 89 6.37 -6.31 -1.26
N ASN A 90 7.29 -6.15 -2.23
CA ASN A 90 7.75 -7.26 -3.05
C ASN A 90 8.44 -8.35 -2.21
N ARG A 91 9.25 -7.97 -1.22
CA ARG A 91 9.93 -8.93 -0.35
C ARG A 91 8.95 -9.68 0.57
N SER A 92 7.98 -8.98 1.17
CA SER A 92 6.96 -9.60 2.01
C SER A 92 6.06 -10.56 1.23
N PHE A 93 5.59 -10.17 0.05
CA PHE A 93 4.74 -11.02 -0.79
C PHE A 93 5.50 -12.19 -1.41
N LYS A 94 6.76 -12.00 -1.79
CA LYS A 94 7.63 -13.10 -2.22
C LYS A 94 7.79 -14.13 -1.10
N TYR A 95 8.05 -13.68 0.14
CA TYR A 95 8.16 -14.58 1.28
C TYR A 95 6.84 -15.31 1.57
N LEU A 96 5.70 -14.60 1.57
CA LEU A 96 4.38 -15.21 1.75
C LEU A 96 4.15 -16.32 0.73
N ARG A 97 4.37 -16.02 -0.56
CA ARG A 97 4.19 -16.99 -1.65
C ARG A 97 5.05 -18.24 -1.47
N GLN A 98 6.32 -18.06 -1.09
CA GLN A 98 7.28 -19.16 -1.00
C GLN A 98 7.15 -20.00 0.27
N ASN A 99 6.74 -19.39 1.39
CA ASN A 99 6.89 -20.02 2.71
C ASN A 99 5.60 -20.11 3.52
N SER A 100 4.57 -19.31 3.20
CA SER A 100 3.46 -19.11 4.13
C SER A 100 2.07 -19.21 3.53
N ILE A 101 1.93 -19.25 2.21
CA ILE A 101 0.63 -19.24 1.55
C ILE A 101 -0.26 -20.40 2.02
N TRP A 102 0.30 -21.61 2.19
CA TRP A 102 -0.45 -22.80 2.61
C TRP A 102 -0.41 -23.08 4.12
N VAL A 103 0.18 -22.21 4.96
CA VAL A 103 0.37 -22.52 6.39
C VAL A 103 -0.94 -22.76 7.14
N SER A 104 -2.02 -22.07 6.78
CA SER A 104 -3.33 -22.28 7.39
C SER A 104 -4.06 -23.53 6.88
N SER A 105 -3.57 -24.20 5.83
CA SER A 105 -4.24 -25.35 5.20
C SER A 105 -3.30 -26.31 4.45
N PRO A 106 -2.21 -26.79 5.08
CA PRO A 106 -1.20 -27.59 4.39
C PRO A 106 -1.75 -28.94 3.90
N LYS A 107 -2.65 -29.56 4.67
CA LYS A 107 -3.27 -30.85 4.34
C LYS A 107 -4.18 -30.77 3.10
N VAL A 108 -4.76 -29.60 2.81
CA VAL A 108 -5.61 -29.41 1.62
C VAL A 108 -4.75 -29.43 0.36
N LEU A 109 -3.63 -28.70 0.37
CA LEU A 109 -2.67 -28.74 -0.75
C LEU A 109 -2.20 -30.17 -1.01
N GLU A 110 -1.76 -30.88 0.03
CA GLU A 110 -1.22 -32.23 -0.10
C GLU A 110 -2.24 -33.20 -0.71
N LYS A 111 -3.49 -33.18 -0.21
CA LYS A 111 -4.55 -34.08 -0.64
C LYS A 111 -5.06 -33.79 -2.05
N ASP A 112 -5.15 -32.52 -2.41
CA ASP A 112 -5.88 -32.07 -3.60
C ASP A 112 -4.95 -31.44 -4.68
N LYS A 113 -3.63 -31.64 -4.58
CA LYS A 113 -2.62 -31.04 -5.47
C LYS A 113 -2.89 -31.29 -6.95
N ASP A 114 -3.08 -32.55 -7.33
CA ASP A 114 -3.36 -32.94 -8.72
C ASP A 114 -4.63 -32.26 -9.25
N PHE A 115 -5.61 -32.10 -8.38
CA PHE A 115 -6.86 -31.42 -8.70
C PHE A 115 -6.63 -29.92 -8.95
N PHE A 116 -5.85 -29.28 -8.08
CA PHE A 116 -5.46 -27.88 -8.26
C PHE A 116 -4.64 -27.64 -9.54
N GLN A 117 -3.75 -28.57 -9.88
CA GLN A 117 -2.93 -28.48 -11.11
C GLN A 117 -3.79 -28.47 -12.37
N VAL A 118 -4.77 -29.38 -12.48
CA VAL A 118 -5.70 -29.41 -13.62
C VAL A 118 -6.44 -28.08 -13.77
N TYR A 119 -6.92 -27.53 -12.65
CA TYR A 119 -7.55 -26.21 -12.69
C TYR A 119 -6.57 -25.13 -13.12
N ASN A 120 -5.36 -25.08 -12.56
CA ASN A 120 -4.38 -24.03 -12.88
C ASN A 120 -4.02 -24.01 -14.37
N THR A 121 -3.86 -25.18 -15.00
CA THR A 121 -3.55 -25.27 -16.43
C THR A 121 -4.61 -24.65 -17.34
N GLU A 122 -5.88 -24.67 -16.93
CA GLU A 122 -7.00 -24.14 -17.73
C GLU A 122 -7.39 -22.70 -17.31
N ILE A 123 -7.36 -22.42 -16.01
CA ILE A 123 -7.73 -21.12 -15.43
C ILE A 123 -6.66 -20.06 -15.71
N CYS A 124 -5.37 -20.39 -15.55
CA CYS A 124 -4.28 -19.42 -15.63
C CYS A 124 -4.26 -18.69 -16.99
N PRO A 125 -4.40 -19.35 -18.16
CA PRO A 125 -4.52 -18.66 -19.45
C PRO A 125 -5.76 -17.76 -19.56
N CYS A 126 -6.93 -18.23 -19.09
CA CYS A 126 -8.16 -17.43 -19.09
C CYS A 126 -8.02 -16.17 -18.24
N LEU A 127 -7.50 -16.31 -17.01
CA LEU A 127 -7.29 -15.19 -16.11
C LEU A 127 -6.23 -14.23 -16.65
N THR A 128 -5.13 -14.76 -17.19
CA THR A 128 -4.04 -13.95 -17.75
C THR A 128 -4.53 -13.09 -18.92
N SER A 129 -5.42 -13.61 -19.76
CA SER A 129 -6.02 -12.85 -20.86
C SER A 129 -7.11 -11.86 -20.40
N SER A 130 -7.86 -12.20 -19.35
CA SER A 130 -9.00 -11.40 -18.88
C SER A 130 -8.60 -10.26 -17.93
N VAL A 131 -7.57 -10.46 -17.10
CA VAL A 131 -7.11 -9.47 -16.13
C VAL A 131 -6.20 -8.46 -16.82
N LYS A 132 -6.54 -7.17 -16.70
CA LYS A 132 -5.65 -6.05 -17.02
C LYS A 132 -5.10 -5.45 -15.73
N LYS A 133 -3.99 -4.72 -15.83
CA LYS A 133 -3.49 -3.89 -14.73
C LYS A 133 -4.62 -2.93 -14.32
N SER A 134 -4.95 -2.93 -13.03
CA SER A 134 -6.07 -2.20 -12.45
C SER A 134 -5.70 -1.77 -11.04
N ASP A 135 -6.23 -0.65 -10.55
CA ASP A 135 -6.19 -0.25 -9.14
C ASP A 135 -7.34 -0.88 -8.33
N LYS A 136 -8.33 -1.48 -9.00
CA LYS A 136 -9.52 -2.07 -8.40
C LYS A 136 -9.44 -3.59 -8.33
N LEU A 137 -9.59 -4.13 -7.12
CA LEU A 137 -9.58 -5.56 -6.84
C LEU A 137 -10.82 -6.26 -7.40
N GLU A 138 -11.96 -5.56 -7.46
CA GLU A 138 -13.24 -6.08 -7.94
C GLU A 138 -13.14 -6.58 -9.39
N ILE A 139 -12.41 -5.85 -10.24
CA ILE A 139 -12.16 -6.23 -11.64
C ILE A 139 -11.48 -7.61 -11.72
N MET A 140 -10.62 -7.91 -10.75
CA MET A 140 -9.88 -9.17 -10.71
C MET A 140 -10.73 -10.32 -10.17
N VAL A 141 -11.53 -10.04 -9.13
CA VAL A 141 -12.50 -11.01 -8.59
C VAL A 141 -13.55 -11.39 -9.64
N ASP A 142 -14.02 -10.42 -10.42
CA ASP A 142 -14.99 -10.67 -11.48
C ASP A 142 -14.38 -11.44 -12.66
N ALA A 143 -13.14 -11.14 -13.05
CA ALA A 143 -12.41 -11.94 -14.04
C ALA A 143 -12.26 -13.40 -13.59
N GLN A 144 -11.96 -13.64 -12.30
CA GLN A 144 -11.92 -14.98 -11.71
C GLN A 144 -13.28 -15.67 -11.83
N LYS A 145 -14.35 -15.05 -11.35
CA LYS A 145 -15.71 -15.63 -11.44
C LYS A 145 -16.05 -16.00 -12.89
N ASN A 146 -15.80 -15.10 -13.84
CA ASN A 146 -16.09 -15.33 -15.25
C ASN A 146 -15.28 -16.49 -15.84
N CYS A 147 -13.98 -16.59 -15.53
CA CYS A 147 -13.14 -17.71 -15.97
C CYS A 147 -13.61 -19.04 -15.36
N PHE A 148 -13.89 -19.07 -14.06
CA PHE A 148 -14.45 -20.26 -13.41
C PHE A 148 -15.78 -20.69 -14.02
N SER A 149 -16.69 -19.74 -14.26
CA SER A 149 -17.99 -20.04 -14.89
C SER A 149 -17.81 -20.65 -16.28
N LYS A 150 -16.95 -20.09 -17.14
CA LYS A 150 -16.68 -20.66 -18.48
C LYS A 150 -16.16 -22.10 -18.39
N LEU A 151 -15.30 -22.35 -17.43
CA LEU A 151 -14.64 -23.64 -17.22
C LEU A 151 -15.58 -24.73 -16.69
N LEU A 152 -16.61 -24.37 -15.93
CA LEU A 152 -17.65 -25.32 -15.51
C LEU A 152 -18.49 -25.87 -16.68
N PHE A 153 -18.50 -25.18 -17.82
CA PHE A 153 -19.20 -25.61 -19.03
C PHE A 153 -18.27 -26.23 -20.09
N ASP A 154 -16.96 -26.32 -19.84
CA ASP A 154 -16.00 -26.98 -20.72
C ASP A 154 -15.98 -28.50 -20.46
N THR A 155 -16.50 -29.26 -21.42
CA THR A 155 -16.58 -30.73 -21.35
C THR A 155 -15.20 -31.40 -21.27
N THR A 156 -14.17 -30.81 -21.87
CA THR A 156 -12.79 -31.33 -21.81
C THR A 156 -12.23 -31.19 -20.41
N MET A 157 -12.40 -30.03 -19.80
CA MET A 157 -11.98 -29.80 -18.41
C MET A 157 -12.76 -30.67 -17.43
N VAL A 158 -14.09 -30.76 -17.58
CA VAL A 158 -14.93 -31.63 -16.73
C VAL A 158 -14.47 -33.08 -16.79
N ASN A 159 -14.07 -33.58 -17.96
CA ASN A 159 -13.53 -34.94 -18.10
C ASN A 159 -12.16 -35.11 -17.42
N LYS A 160 -11.24 -34.14 -17.54
CA LYS A 160 -9.95 -34.14 -16.82
C LYS A 160 -10.15 -34.12 -15.30
N ILE A 161 -11.11 -33.32 -14.82
CA ILE A 161 -11.51 -33.22 -13.41
C ILE A 161 -12.09 -34.54 -12.93
N LYS A 162 -12.95 -35.22 -13.69
CA LYS A 162 -13.46 -36.55 -13.31
C LYS A 162 -12.35 -37.60 -13.23
N ALA A 163 -11.42 -37.58 -14.18
CA ALA A 163 -10.29 -38.51 -14.20
C ALA A 163 -9.34 -38.33 -13.00
N LYS A 164 -9.12 -37.08 -12.55
CA LYS A 164 -8.18 -36.77 -11.45
C LYS A 164 -8.84 -36.59 -10.08
N GLY A 165 -10.06 -36.06 -10.05
CA GLY A 165 -10.86 -35.81 -8.86
C GLY A 165 -11.72 -37.00 -8.41
N GLY A 166 -11.80 -38.06 -9.23
CA GLY A 166 -12.50 -39.30 -8.91
C GLY A 166 -13.98 -39.06 -8.57
N THR A 167 -14.35 -39.33 -7.33
CA THR A 167 -15.73 -39.24 -6.81
C THR A 167 -16.12 -37.87 -6.25
N LYS A 168 -15.27 -36.83 -6.38
CA LYS A 168 -15.58 -35.49 -5.88
C LYS A 168 -16.88 -34.95 -6.49
N THR A 169 -17.79 -34.55 -5.60
CA THR A 169 -19.06 -33.92 -5.98
C THR A 169 -18.87 -32.43 -6.26
N LEU A 170 -19.85 -31.78 -6.91
CA LEU A 170 -19.86 -30.32 -7.07
C LEU A 170 -19.75 -29.59 -5.72
N ASN A 171 -20.31 -30.16 -4.65
CA ASN A 171 -20.19 -29.60 -3.30
C ASN A 171 -18.75 -29.65 -2.78
N ASP A 172 -18.01 -30.73 -3.07
CA ASP A 172 -16.60 -30.85 -2.71
C ASP A 172 -15.75 -29.83 -3.48
N ILE A 173 -16.07 -29.60 -4.76
CA ILE A 173 -15.39 -28.58 -5.58
C ILE A 173 -15.66 -27.17 -5.06
N SER A 174 -16.91 -26.88 -4.68
CA SER A 174 -17.29 -25.59 -4.11
C SER A 174 -16.53 -25.27 -2.82
N LYS A 175 -16.30 -26.28 -1.95
CA LYS A 175 -15.47 -26.13 -0.75
C LYS A 175 -13.99 -25.84 -1.04
N LEU A 176 -13.50 -26.23 -2.24
CA LEU A 176 -12.14 -25.96 -2.69
C LEU A 176 -11.98 -24.57 -3.33
N GLN A 177 -13.08 -23.85 -3.58
CA GLN A 177 -13.10 -22.56 -4.29
C GLN A 177 -12.13 -21.50 -3.72
N PRO A 178 -12.01 -21.31 -2.38
CA PRO A 178 -11.05 -20.37 -1.82
C PRO A 178 -9.58 -20.79 -2.04
N TYR A 179 -9.30 -22.09 -2.01
CA TYR A 179 -7.96 -22.66 -2.15
C TYR A 179 -7.43 -22.62 -3.57
N PHE A 180 -8.33 -22.69 -4.55
CA PHE A 180 -7.93 -22.51 -5.93
C PHE A 180 -7.27 -21.14 -6.16
N ALA A 181 -7.82 -20.06 -5.59
CA ALA A 181 -7.24 -18.72 -5.70
C ALA A 181 -5.82 -18.66 -5.11
N MET A 182 -5.58 -19.33 -3.98
CA MET A 182 -4.24 -19.48 -3.39
C MET A 182 -3.29 -20.21 -4.36
N PHE A 183 -3.74 -21.33 -4.91
CA PHE A 183 -2.94 -22.16 -5.81
C PHE A 183 -2.56 -21.42 -7.09
N PHE A 184 -3.47 -20.70 -7.73
CA PHE A 184 -3.13 -19.93 -8.94
C PHE A 184 -2.21 -18.76 -8.62
N TYR A 185 -2.41 -18.09 -7.48
CA TYR A 185 -1.54 -17.00 -7.07
C TYR A 185 -0.10 -17.46 -6.84
N GLU A 186 0.08 -18.69 -6.34
CA GLU A 186 1.39 -19.34 -6.21
C GLU A 186 1.98 -19.78 -7.57
N ASN A 187 1.16 -20.34 -8.46
CA ASN A 187 1.63 -21.11 -9.62
C ASN A 187 1.37 -20.46 -11.01
N CYS A 188 0.82 -19.25 -11.07
CA CYS A 188 0.54 -18.54 -12.33
C CYS A 188 1.29 -17.19 -12.34
N ASP A 189 2.53 -17.20 -12.83
CA ASP A 189 3.44 -16.04 -12.70
C ASP A 189 2.94 -14.75 -13.37
N ILE A 190 2.37 -14.84 -14.57
CA ILE A 190 1.87 -13.65 -15.29
C ILE A 190 0.70 -13.02 -14.55
N LEU A 191 -0.18 -13.85 -14.00
CA LEU A 191 -1.31 -13.41 -13.21
C LEU A 191 -0.84 -12.79 -11.89
N ASN A 192 0.08 -13.44 -11.20
CA ASN A 192 0.73 -12.94 -9.98
C ASN A 192 1.33 -11.54 -10.22
N TYR A 193 2.08 -11.35 -11.30
CA TYR A 193 2.63 -10.04 -11.68
C TYR A 193 1.54 -8.95 -11.75
N LYS A 194 0.41 -9.25 -12.40
CA LYS A 194 -0.72 -8.31 -12.51
C LYS A 194 -1.38 -8.04 -11.16
N PHE A 195 -1.58 -9.08 -10.33
CA PHE A 195 -2.19 -8.94 -9.00
C PHE A 195 -1.32 -8.17 -8.03
N ASN A 196 -0.01 -8.43 -8.01
CA ASN A 196 0.92 -7.77 -7.12
C ASN A 196 0.98 -6.27 -7.37
N GLU A 197 0.84 -5.84 -8.63
CA GLU A 197 0.79 -4.41 -8.94
C GLU A 197 -0.45 -3.74 -8.35
N THR A 198 -1.63 -4.37 -8.45
CA THR A 198 -2.88 -3.88 -7.83
C THR A 198 -2.76 -3.83 -6.31
N LEU A 199 -2.30 -4.93 -5.70
CA LEU A 199 -2.09 -5.02 -4.26
C LEU A 199 -1.06 -3.99 -3.76
N ASN A 200 0.01 -3.75 -4.53
CA ASN A 200 0.99 -2.73 -4.22
C ASN A 200 0.40 -1.31 -4.30
N ASN A 201 -0.46 -1.04 -5.28
CA ASN A 201 -1.17 0.24 -5.35
C ASN A 201 -2.06 0.47 -4.13
N ILE A 202 -2.74 -0.57 -3.63
CA ILE A 202 -3.49 -0.50 -2.37
C ILE A 202 -2.55 -0.20 -1.19
N ALA A 203 -1.40 -0.86 -1.10
CA ALA A 203 -0.41 -0.60 -0.04
C ALA A 203 0.12 0.85 -0.07
N VAL A 204 0.35 1.38 -1.27
CA VAL A 204 0.73 2.78 -1.49
C VAL A 204 -0.36 3.75 -1.08
N GLU A 205 -1.61 3.45 -1.45
CA GLU A 205 -2.75 4.29 -1.09
C GLU A 205 -2.91 4.34 0.43
N GLN A 206 -2.85 3.18 1.11
CA GLN A 206 -2.88 3.10 2.57
C GLN A 206 -1.77 3.93 3.20
N TYR A 207 -0.53 3.74 2.75
CA TYR A 207 0.60 4.51 3.25
C TYR A 207 0.43 6.02 3.00
N SER A 208 -0.02 6.41 1.81
CA SER A 208 -0.24 7.82 1.45
C SER A 208 -1.31 8.47 2.33
N ASN A 209 -2.41 7.75 2.60
CA ASN A 209 -3.49 8.22 3.47
C ASN A 209 -3.00 8.40 4.91
N GLU A 210 -2.28 7.43 5.46
CA GLU A 210 -1.76 7.51 6.84
C GLU A 210 -0.67 8.57 7.01
N VAL A 211 0.25 8.70 6.07
CA VAL A 211 1.22 9.80 6.06
C VAL A 211 0.52 11.15 5.98
N SER A 212 -0.51 11.27 5.14
CA SER A 212 -1.29 12.51 5.03
C SER A 212 -1.93 12.89 6.37
N LYS A 213 -2.57 11.94 7.06
CA LYS A 213 -3.15 12.16 8.41
C LYS A 213 -2.10 12.61 9.42
N ASN A 214 -0.95 11.93 9.47
CA ASN A 214 0.12 12.31 10.39
C ASN A 214 0.68 13.70 10.07
N LYS A 215 0.84 14.05 8.78
CA LYS A 215 1.31 15.37 8.37
C LYS A 215 0.32 16.49 8.70
N ILE A 216 -0.98 16.21 8.60
CA ILE A 216 -2.02 17.13 9.08
C ILE A 216 -1.87 17.35 10.59
N LYS A 217 -1.69 16.26 11.36
CA LYS A 217 -1.48 16.33 12.82
C LYS A 217 -0.19 17.09 13.20
N ASP A 218 0.87 16.95 12.42
CA ASP A 218 2.10 17.73 12.60
C ASP A 218 1.82 19.23 12.47
N VAL A 219 1.06 19.64 11.44
CA VAL A 219 0.65 21.03 11.24
C VAL A 219 -0.26 21.53 12.38
N GLU A 220 -1.24 20.73 12.81
CA GLU A 220 -2.07 21.06 13.97
C GLU A 220 -1.23 21.28 15.23
N ASN A 221 -0.23 20.43 15.46
CA ASN A 221 0.69 20.56 16.57
C ASN A 221 1.58 21.81 16.45
N LEU A 222 2.07 22.17 15.25
CA LEU A 222 2.81 23.41 15.03
C LEU A 222 1.98 24.64 15.45
N ILE A 223 0.73 24.70 15.01
CA ILE A 223 -0.20 25.78 15.35
C ILE A 223 -0.44 25.83 16.87
N LYS A 224 -0.71 24.66 17.48
CA LYS A 224 -0.93 24.54 18.92
C LYS A 224 0.29 24.97 19.74
N TYR A 225 1.49 24.56 19.35
CA TYR A 225 2.73 24.90 20.05
C TYR A 225 3.08 26.38 19.92
N TYR A 226 2.85 26.98 18.74
CA TYR A 226 2.97 28.42 18.57
C TYR A 226 2.00 29.17 19.48
N ASN A 227 0.70 28.81 19.47
CA ASN A 227 -0.33 29.46 20.28
C ASN A 227 -0.09 29.32 21.80
N SER A 228 0.49 28.21 22.24
CA SER A 228 0.81 27.93 23.65
C SER A 228 2.22 28.36 24.08
N ASN A 229 2.94 29.09 23.21
CA ASN A 229 4.30 29.56 23.45
C ASN A 229 5.31 28.45 23.80
N LYS A 230 5.11 27.23 23.29
CA LYS A 230 6.02 26.07 23.44
C LYS A 230 7.10 26.08 22.35
N LEU A 231 7.92 27.12 22.38
CA LEU A 231 8.83 27.47 21.27
C LEU A 231 9.97 26.45 21.05
N ASP A 232 10.44 25.78 22.10
CA ASP A 232 11.52 24.78 21.98
C ASP A 232 11.06 23.57 21.16
N THR A 233 9.85 23.07 21.43
CA THR A 233 9.26 21.96 20.65
C THR A 233 8.97 22.39 19.22
N LEU A 234 8.48 23.62 19.03
CA LEU A 234 8.22 24.19 17.72
C LEU A 234 9.49 24.27 16.87
N LYS A 235 10.63 24.65 17.47
CA LYS A 235 11.93 24.74 16.80
C LYS A 235 12.44 23.38 16.31
N ILE A 236 12.07 22.27 16.96
CA ILE A 236 12.43 20.92 16.50
C ILE A 236 11.64 20.57 15.22
N MET A 237 10.34 20.86 15.18
CA MET A 237 9.45 20.50 14.06
C MET A 237 9.54 21.47 12.88
N PHE A 238 9.74 22.76 13.15
CA PHE A 238 9.88 23.82 12.17
C PHE A 238 10.98 24.81 12.58
N PRO A 239 12.27 24.47 12.35
CA PRO A 239 13.41 25.29 12.82
C PRO A 239 13.37 26.75 12.37
N ASN A 240 12.76 27.03 11.21
CA ASN A 240 12.67 28.37 10.63
C ASN A 240 11.38 29.12 10.99
N TYR A 241 10.56 28.64 11.94
CA TYR A 241 9.23 29.21 12.22
C TYR A 241 9.26 30.74 12.49
N LEU A 242 10.33 31.27 13.08
CA LEU A 242 10.47 32.70 13.37
C LEU A 242 10.42 33.57 12.11
N LYS A 243 10.87 33.05 10.95
CA LYS A 243 10.76 33.76 9.67
C LYS A 243 9.31 33.92 9.21
N PHE A 244 8.40 33.12 9.75
CA PHE A 244 6.98 33.05 9.41
C PHE A 244 6.08 33.52 10.56
N LYS A 245 6.62 34.35 11.46
CA LYS A 245 5.91 34.85 12.65
C LYS A 245 4.60 35.53 12.27
N ILE A 246 4.61 36.35 11.21
CA ILE A 246 3.43 37.10 10.75
C ILE A 246 2.33 36.14 10.29
N GLU A 247 2.68 35.10 9.53
CA GLU A 247 1.76 34.08 9.06
C GLU A 247 1.16 33.30 10.24
N PHE A 248 1.97 32.92 11.23
CA PHE A 248 1.49 32.28 12.44
C PHE A 248 0.56 33.20 13.24
N ASP A 249 0.93 34.46 13.46
CA ASP A 249 0.09 35.43 14.19
C ASP A 249 -1.28 35.60 13.51
N ASN A 250 -1.29 35.76 12.18
CA ASN A 250 -2.52 35.83 11.38
C ASN A 250 -3.36 34.55 11.51
N LEU A 251 -2.72 33.38 11.45
CA LEU A 251 -3.39 32.10 11.59
C LEU A 251 -4.03 31.96 12.99
N ILE A 252 -3.31 32.31 14.06
CA ILE A 252 -3.83 32.29 15.43
C ILE A 252 -5.00 33.25 15.60
N GLU A 253 -4.93 34.46 15.04
CA GLU A 253 -6.06 35.39 15.07
C GLU A 253 -7.32 34.80 14.41
N LEU A 254 -7.16 34.14 13.26
CA LEU A 254 -8.26 33.47 12.56
C LEU A 254 -8.85 32.31 13.37
N THR A 255 -8.02 31.56 14.11
CA THR A 255 -8.51 30.46 14.98
C THR A 255 -9.39 30.94 16.15
N LYS A 256 -9.32 32.23 16.51
CA LYS A 256 -10.13 32.82 17.58
C LYS A 256 -11.52 33.27 17.10
N LYS A 257 -11.76 33.30 15.78
CA LYS A 257 -13.04 33.77 15.21
C LYS A 257 -14.07 32.64 15.19
N LYS A 258 -15.23 32.87 15.80
CA LYS A 258 -16.29 31.87 15.99
C LYS A 258 -16.85 31.31 14.67
N ASP A 259 -16.92 32.13 13.61
CA ASP A 259 -17.49 31.74 12.31
C ASP A 259 -16.43 31.20 11.33
N VAL A 260 -15.18 31.06 11.78
CA VAL A 260 -14.06 30.58 10.97
C VAL A 260 -13.79 29.11 11.25
N ASN A 261 -13.81 28.30 10.20
CA ASN A 261 -13.46 26.89 10.19
C ASN A 261 -12.25 26.63 9.31
N PHE A 262 -11.61 25.48 9.53
CA PHE A 262 -10.41 25.08 8.84
C PHE A 262 -10.62 23.73 8.17
N ARG A 263 -10.17 23.59 6.92
CA ARG A 263 -10.11 22.31 6.21
C ARG A 263 -8.68 22.03 5.76
N TYR A 264 -8.22 20.82 6.06
CA TYR A 264 -6.87 20.37 5.70
C TYR A 264 -6.93 19.55 4.44
N PHE A 265 -6.01 19.83 3.52
CA PHE A 265 -5.78 19.07 2.31
C PHE A 265 -4.31 18.70 2.25
N TYR A 266 -4.03 17.46 1.86
CA TYR A 266 -2.68 17.04 1.52
C TYR A 266 -2.54 17.08 0.00
N THR A 267 -1.48 17.72 -0.50
CA THR A 267 -1.16 17.76 -1.92
C THR A 267 0.32 17.44 -2.13
N GLY A 268 0.63 16.59 -3.09
CA GLY A 268 2.01 16.22 -3.40
C GLY A 268 2.07 14.87 -4.09
N LYS A 269 2.99 14.72 -5.05
CA LYS A 269 3.27 13.41 -5.65
C LYS A 269 4.04 12.58 -4.64
N PHE A 270 3.69 11.30 -4.53
CA PHE A 270 4.38 10.38 -3.64
C PHE A 270 5.90 10.29 -3.91
N ASN A 271 6.28 10.52 -5.18
CA ASN A 271 7.66 10.55 -5.67
C ASN A 271 8.32 11.96 -5.63
N GLY A 272 7.59 12.98 -5.19
CA GLY A 272 8.06 14.37 -5.19
C GLY A 272 8.85 14.74 -3.93
N THR A 273 9.79 15.67 -4.10
CA THR A 273 10.58 16.31 -3.02
C THR A 273 9.76 17.28 -2.15
N GLU A 274 8.53 17.59 -2.57
CA GLU A 274 7.65 18.53 -1.87
C GLU A 274 6.30 17.89 -1.55
N ARG A 275 5.94 17.94 -0.27
CA ARG A 275 4.65 17.50 0.26
C ARG A 275 4.00 18.67 0.97
N ASN A 276 2.85 19.10 0.48
CA ASN A 276 2.22 20.33 0.92
C ASN A 276 0.96 20.00 1.72
N ILE A 277 0.86 20.55 2.93
CA ILE A 277 -0.41 20.63 3.67
C ILE A 277 -1.02 22.00 3.41
N ILE A 278 -2.21 22.01 2.83
CA ILE A 278 -3.00 23.20 2.59
C ILE A 278 -4.08 23.26 3.65
N LEU A 279 -4.05 24.32 4.43
CA LEU A 279 -5.07 24.67 5.41
C LEU A 279 -5.95 25.78 4.83
N THR A 280 -7.12 25.41 4.31
CA THR A 280 -8.10 26.37 3.79
C THR A 280 -8.92 26.95 4.93
N VAL A 281 -8.94 28.27 5.00
CA VAL A 281 -9.71 29.05 5.96
C VAL A 281 -11.09 29.32 5.39
N ILE A 282 -12.14 28.97 6.13
CA ILE A 282 -13.53 29.08 5.71
C ILE A 282 -14.28 29.98 6.69
N ASP A 283 -14.77 31.11 6.22
CA ASP A 283 -15.61 32.04 7.00
C ASP A 283 -17.04 31.98 6.46
N LYS A 284 -18.02 31.66 7.32
CA LYS A 284 -19.44 31.53 6.95
C LYS A 284 -19.66 30.69 5.69
N ASN A 285 -19.03 29.51 5.65
CA ASN A 285 -19.04 28.55 4.53
C ASN A 285 -18.35 29.01 3.24
N ARG A 286 -17.56 30.10 3.26
CA ARG A 286 -16.80 30.58 2.10
C ARG A 286 -15.29 30.51 2.34
N PRO A 287 -14.50 29.95 1.41
CA PRO A 287 -13.05 29.92 1.55
C PRO A 287 -12.48 31.35 1.35
N ILE A 288 -11.81 31.88 2.37
CA ILE A 288 -11.27 33.26 2.40
C ILE A 288 -9.74 33.30 2.19
N GLY A 289 -9.07 32.17 2.35
CA GLY A 289 -7.62 32.07 2.18
C GLY A 289 -7.09 30.67 2.42
N ASP A 290 -5.82 30.45 2.08
CA ASP A 290 -5.12 29.19 2.26
C ASP A 290 -3.77 29.43 2.95
N PHE A 291 -3.46 28.64 3.97
CA PHE A 291 -2.10 28.51 4.51
C PHE A 291 -1.48 27.24 3.94
N THR A 292 -0.34 27.36 3.26
CA THR A 292 0.37 26.22 2.66
C THR A 292 1.65 25.96 3.44
N PHE A 293 1.72 24.80 4.08
CA PHE A 293 2.91 24.28 4.76
C PHE A 293 3.63 23.34 3.80
N ILE A 294 4.83 23.72 3.36
CA ILE A 294 5.67 22.88 2.51
C ILE A 294 6.57 22.05 3.41
N ASN A 295 6.54 20.74 3.24
CA ASN A 295 7.48 19.83 3.88
C ASN A 295 8.59 19.50 2.89
N SER A 296 9.82 19.80 3.26
CA SER A 296 10.99 19.29 2.55
C SER A 296 11.20 17.83 2.95
N SER A 297 11.12 16.90 2.01
CA SER A 297 11.43 15.49 2.26
C SER A 297 12.90 15.23 1.96
N ASN A 298 13.71 14.99 3.00
CA ASN A 298 14.97 14.28 2.81
C ASN A 298 14.87 12.91 3.46
N THR A 299 14.49 11.94 2.62
CA THR A 299 14.35 10.50 2.84
C THR A 299 13.47 10.03 4.00
N PHE A 300 13.56 10.56 5.22
CA PHE A 300 12.80 10.07 6.40
C PHE A 300 12.45 11.15 7.44
N ASN A 301 13.17 12.27 7.47
CA ASN A 301 12.76 13.44 8.23
C ASN A 301 11.98 14.40 7.34
N THR A 302 10.78 14.77 7.78
CA THR A 302 9.93 15.76 7.12
C THR A 302 9.67 16.89 8.10
N ASN A 303 10.54 17.90 8.01
CA ASN A 303 10.32 19.18 8.67
C ASN A 303 9.52 20.08 7.74
N VAL A 304 8.68 20.94 8.31
CA VAL A 304 8.13 22.06 7.55
C VAL A 304 9.29 22.97 7.17
N SER A 305 9.48 23.21 5.87
CA SER A 305 10.52 24.08 5.35
C SER A 305 10.02 25.50 5.16
N SER A 306 8.74 25.68 4.84
CA SER A 306 8.14 26.99 4.61
C SER A 306 6.63 27.00 4.85
N LEU A 307 6.12 28.20 5.11
CA LEU A 307 4.71 28.53 5.28
C LEU A 307 4.37 29.73 4.41
N TYR A 308 3.26 29.67 3.68
CA TYR A 308 2.75 30.80 2.91
C TYR A 308 1.27 31.00 3.14
N TYR A 309 0.83 32.26 3.26
CA TYR A 309 -0.58 32.61 3.28
C TYR A 309 -0.99 33.25 1.96
N LYS A 310 -2.03 32.69 1.33
CA LYS A 310 -2.66 33.26 0.13
C LYS A 310 -4.11 33.61 0.44
N LYS A 311 -4.41 34.91 0.51
CA LYS A 311 -5.80 35.40 0.59
C LYS A 311 -6.51 35.11 -0.74
N ARG A 312 -7.71 34.52 -0.69
CA ARG A 312 -8.53 34.34 -1.89
C ARG A 312 -9.27 35.63 -2.22
N LYS A 313 -9.22 36.06 -3.48
CA LYS A 313 -10.12 37.10 -3.97
C LYS A 313 -11.48 36.45 -4.20
N ILE A 314 -12.47 36.84 -3.42
CA ILE A 314 -13.86 36.39 -3.62
C ILE A 314 -14.44 37.27 -4.74
N PRO A 315 -14.81 36.73 -5.91
CA PRO A 315 -15.51 37.48 -6.93
C PRO A 315 -16.82 38.00 -6.36
N LYS A 316 -17.23 39.22 -6.75
CA LYS A 316 -18.48 39.86 -6.28
C LYS A 316 -19.73 39.01 -6.56
N ASP A 317 -19.61 38.03 -7.44
CA ASP A 317 -20.74 37.28 -8.01
C ASP A 317 -20.92 35.88 -7.35
N GLY A 318 -20.15 35.58 -6.30
CA GLY A 318 -20.38 34.40 -5.44
C GLY A 318 -19.99 33.04 -6.03
N VAL A 319 -19.52 32.97 -7.27
CA VAL A 319 -19.02 31.73 -7.88
C VAL A 319 -17.60 31.45 -7.38
N ILE A 320 -17.49 30.45 -6.50
CA ILE A 320 -16.22 29.90 -6.05
C ILE A 320 -15.81 28.84 -7.07
N GLU A 321 -14.79 29.11 -7.88
CA GLU A 321 -14.14 28.09 -8.70
C GLU A 321 -13.46 27.09 -7.74
N ILE A 322 -14.13 25.98 -7.44
CA ILE A 322 -13.51 24.83 -6.80
C ILE A 322 -12.60 24.22 -7.86
N ARG A 323 -11.33 24.62 -7.87
CA ARG A 323 -10.32 23.84 -8.56
C ARG A 323 -10.10 22.57 -7.76
N GLU A 324 -10.83 21.52 -8.13
CA GLU A 324 -10.27 20.18 -8.00
C GLU A 324 -8.95 20.20 -8.76
N VAL A 325 -7.84 20.22 -8.03
CA VAL A 325 -6.55 19.89 -8.63
C VAL A 325 -6.53 18.39 -8.77
N THR A 326 -7.18 17.88 -9.81
CA THR A 326 -6.83 16.57 -10.34
C THR A 326 -5.42 16.69 -10.87
N VAL A 327 -4.44 16.18 -10.13
CA VAL A 327 -3.09 16.02 -10.64
C VAL A 327 -3.18 14.99 -11.77
N ARG A 328 -3.30 15.47 -13.01
CA ARG A 328 -3.15 14.61 -14.18
C ARG A 328 -1.70 14.10 -14.21
N PRO A 329 -1.48 12.80 -14.40
CA PRO A 329 -0.14 12.27 -14.61
C PRO A 329 0.39 12.82 -15.95
N GLU A 330 1.59 13.36 -15.92
CA GLU A 330 2.48 13.42 -17.09
C GLU A 330 3.18 12.07 -17.22
#